data_AF-A8I7M4-F1
#
_entry.id   AF-A8I7M4-F1
#
_cell.length_a   1.000
_cell.length_b   1.000
_cell.length_c   1.000
_cell.angle_alpha   90.00
_cell.angle_beta   90.00
_cell.angle_gamma   90.00
#
_symmetry.space_group_name_H-M   'P 1'
#
loop_
_entity.id
_entity.type
_entity.pdbx_description
1 polymer ?
#
loop_
_entity_poly.entity_id
_entity_poly.type
_entity_poly.pdbx_seq_one_letter_code
_entity_poly.pdbx_strand_id
1 'polypeptide(L)'
;MSPAARTSGRPAATALLLLGLVLCASLLGPALAKDPKCEAARSTLTNNPELKNFRDCAGQKPITASCCRKLLPFAQYYDCLSDPDYKKEADAFLKGVSSVDEVQSECLA
;
A
#
# COMPACT_ATOMS: atom_id res chain seq x y z
N MET A 1 -35.32 68.58 5.97
CA MET A 1 -33.87 68.77 6.13
C MET A 1 -33.35 67.57 6.92
N SER A 2 -32.63 66.64 6.30
CA SER A 2 -32.02 65.46 6.96
C SER A 2 -30.94 65.90 7.99
N PRO A 3 -30.52 65.09 9.00
CA PRO A 3 -29.94 63.72 8.93
C PRO A 3 -30.52 62.72 9.98
N ALA A 4 -30.73 61.43 9.67
CA ALA A 4 -29.82 60.26 9.69
C ALA A 4 -29.25 59.84 11.06
N ALA A 5 -29.61 58.63 11.55
CA ALA A 5 -28.70 57.69 12.22
C ALA A 5 -29.36 56.33 12.51
N ARG A 6 -28.56 55.28 12.42
CA ARG A 6 -28.86 53.84 12.46
C ARG A 6 -28.62 53.23 13.86
N THR A 7 -29.08 51.98 13.99
CA THR A 7 -28.62 50.88 14.89
C THR A 7 -28.93 50.96 16.38
N SER A 8 -29.61 49.93 16.90
CA SER A 8 -28.96 48.85 17.68
C SER A 8 -30.02 47.93 18.29
N GLY A 9 -29.98 46.65 17.94
CA GLY A 9 -30.80 45.59 18.53
C GLY A 9 -29.96 44.33 18.71
N ARG A 10 -29.51 44.09 19.95
CA ARG A 10 -29.02 42.80 20.48
C ARG A 10 -30.23 41.84 20.61
N PRO A 11 -30.12 40.49 20.57
CA PRO A 11 -29.22 39.74 21.47
C PRO A 11 -28.70 38.35 21.01
N ALA A 12 -27.75 37.84 21.80
CA ALA A 12 -27.51 36.44 22.19
C ALA A 12 -27.60 35.32 21.14
N ALA A 13 -26.44 34.75 20.80
CA ALA A 13 -26.32 33.32 20.52
C ALA A 13 -24.93 32.85 20.98
N THR A 14 -24.86 32.53 22.26
CA THR A 14 -23.77 31.75 22.87
C THR A 14 -23.90 30.30 22.40
N ALA A 15 -22.76 29.62 22.32
CA ALA A 15 -22.61 28.15 22.28
C ALA A 15 -22.92 27.43 20.96
N LEU A 16 -21.88 27.28 20.12
CA LEU A 16 -21.65 26.08 19.27
C LEU A 16 -20.32 26.25 18.52
N LEU A 17 -19.18 26.20 19.22
CA LEU A 17 -17.87 26.36 18.57
C LEU A 17 -16.73 25.55 19.23
N LEU A 18 -17.05 24.38 19.78
CA LEU A 18 -16.05 23.50 20.40
C LEU A 18 -16.18 22.01 20.04
N LEU A 19 -16.90 21.67 18.96
CA LEU A 19 -17.01 20.28 18.45
C LEU A 19 -16.38 20.05 17.06
N GLY A 20 -15.47 20.94 16.62
CA GLY A 20 -14.88 20.88 15.28
C GLY A 20 -13.42 20.39 15.21
N LEU A 21 -12.75 20.15 16.35
CA LEU A 21 -11.28 20.00 16.41
C LEU A 21 -10.79 18.60 16.83
N VAL A 22 -11.67 17.59 16.86
CA VAL A 22 -11.33 16.21 17.27
C VAL A 22 -11.52 15.20 16.13
N LEU A 23 -11.37 15.61 14.86
CA LEU A 23 -11.48 14.70 13.71
C LEU A 23 -10.22 14.62 12.82
N CYS A 24 -9.12 15.27 13.21
CA CYS A 24 -7.86 15.28 12.43
C CYS A 24 -6.73 14.43 13.04
N ALA A 25 -6.95 13.68 14.11
CA ALA A 25 -5.91 12.89 14.76
C ALA A 25 -5.86 11.41 14.34
N SER A 26 -6.82 10.92 13.56
CA SER A 26 -6.94 9.47 13.25
C SER A 26 -6.39 9.06 11.88
N LEU A 27 -5.81 9.99 11.10
CA LEU A 27 -5.24 9.69 9.77
C LEU A 27 -3.75 9.34 9.79
N LEU A 28 -3.10 9.42 10.94
CA LEU A 28 -1.86 8.69 11.17
C LEU A 28 -2.27 7.26 11.50
N GLY A 29 -2.60 6.50 10.45
CA GLY A 29 -2.50 5.05 10.53
C GLY A 29 -1.12 4.72 11.12
N PRO A 30 -1.01 3.63 11.92
CA PRO A 30 0.30 3.22 12.40
C PRO A 30 1.19 3.14 11.18
N ALA A 31 2.22 3.99 11.13
CA ALA A 31 3.37 3.74 10.31
C ALA A 31 3.95 2.45 10.89
N LEU A 32 3.38 1.32 10.45
CA LEU A 32 3.83 -0.03 10.71
C LEU A 32 5.32 0.07 10.47
N ALA A 33 6.10 -0.07 11.54
CA ALA A 33 7.54 0.02 11.47
C ALA A 33 7.95 -0.92 10.35
N LYS A 34 8.39 -0.35 9.22
CA LYS A 34 8.67 -1.09 7.99
C LYS A 34 9.74 -2.10 8.35
N ASP A 35 9.38 -3.37 8.28
CA ASP A 35 10.33 -4.44 8.58
C ASP A 35 11.54 -4.26 7.65
N PRO A 36 12.77 -4.12 8.18
CA PRO A 36 13.96 -3.89 7.35
C PRO A 36 14.16 -4.99 6.30
N LYS A 37 13.67 -6.21 6.58
CA LYS A 37 13.64 -7.33 5.62
C LYS A 37 12.76 -7.02 4.42
N CYS A 38 11.61 -6.38 4.63
CA CYS A 38 10.67 -6.03 3.58
C CYS A 38 11.12 -4.82 2.76
N GLU A 39 11.86 -3.88 3.35
CA GLU A 39 12.56 -2.84 2.58
C GLU A 39 13.68 -3.44 1.71
N ALA A 40 14.44 -4.41 2.23
CA ALA A 40 15.42 -5.16 1.43
C ALA A 40 14.75 -5.97 0.31
N ALA A 41 13.55 -6.52 0.57
CA ALA A 41 12.76 -7.25 -0.41
C ALA A 41 12.35 -6.36 -1.60
N ARG A 42 11.98 -5.09 -1.37
CA ARG A 42 11.69 -4.11 -2.43
C ARG A 42 12.87 -3.87 -3.34
N SER A 43 14.04 -3.67 -2.75
CA SER A 43 15.29 -3.49 -3.51
C SER A 43 15.64 -4.74 -4.31
N THR A 44 15.39 -5.92 -3.73
CA THR A 44 15.65 -7.21 -4.38
C THR A 44 14.70 -7.44 -5.56
N LEU A 45 13.40 -7.15 -5.39
CA LEU A 45 12.37 -7.36 -6.40
C LEU A 45 12.73 -6.78 -7.78
N THR A 46 13.24 -5.55 -7.80
CA THR A 46 13.52 -4.81 -9.05
C THR A 46 14.91 -5.10 -9.61
N ASN A 47 15.89 -5.38 -8.73
CA ASN A 47 17.30 -5.46 -9.11
C ASN A 47 17.79 -6.89 -9.30
N ASN A 48 17.09 -7.90 -8.78
CA ASN A 48 17.56 -9.28 -8.82
C ASN A 48 17.26 -9.94 -10.18
N PRO A 49 18.28 -10.48 -10.88
CA PRO A 49 18.09 -11.12 -12.18
C PRO A 49 17.28 -12.42 -12.10
N GLU A 50 17.29 -13.14 -10.98
CA GLU A 50 16.51 -14.37 -10.83
C GLU A 50 15.01 -14.09 -10.75
N LEU A 51 14.60 -12.97 -10.13
CA LEU A 51 13.20 -12.55 -10.13
C LEU A 51 12.74 -12.08 -11.52
N LYS A 52 13.63 -11.48 -12.31
CA LYS A 52 13.36 -11.20 -13.73
C LYS A 52 13.17 -12.50 -14.52
N ASN A 53 14.07 -13.47 -14.33
CA ASN A 53 13.94 -14.80 -14.94
C ASN A 53 12.66 -15.52 -14.50
N PHE A 54 12.23 -15.35 -13.25
CA PHE A 54 10.94 -15.86 -12.79
C PHE A 54 9.79 -15.19 -13.54
N ARG A 55 9.77 -13.85 -13.64
CA ARG A 55 8.75 -13.09 -14.36
C ARG A 55 8.62 -13.56 -15.82
N ASP A 56 9.73 -13.72 -16.52
CA ASP A 56 9.74 -14.18 -17.91
C ASP A 56 9.19 -15.61 -18.05
N CYS A 57 9.54 -16.47 -17.10
CA CYS A 57 9.03 -17.84 -17.04
C CYS A 57 7.54 -17.91 -16.67
N ALA A 58 7.08 -17.06 -15.73
CA ALA A 58 5.69 -17.00 -15.26
C ALA A 58 4.72 -16.45 -16.32
N GLY A 59 5.26 -15.77 -17.35
CA GLY A 59 4.52 -15.39 -18.56
C GLY A 59 4.13 -16.58 -19.44
N GLN A 60 4.77 -17.75 -19.26
CA GLN A 60 4.34 -18.98 -19.90
C GLN A 60 3.37 -19.73 -18.99
N LYS A 61 2.17 -20.00 -19.48
CA LYS A 61 1.12 -20.71 -18.75
C LYS A 61 1.09 -22.19 -19.17
N PRO A 62 0.90 -23.13 -18.22
CA PRO A 62 0.80 -22.94 -16.77
C PRO A 62 2.17 -22.63 -16.12
N ILE A 63 2.15 -21.99 -14.94
CA ILE A 63 3.38 -21.76 -14.17
C ILE A 63 3.92 -23.13 -13.73
N THR A 64 5.05 -23.53 -14.29
CA THR A 64 5.61 -24.87 -14.00
C THR A 64 6.29 -24.90 -12.63
N ALA A 65 6.38 -26.09 -12.01
CA ALA A 65 7.16 -26.27 -10.78
C ALA A 65 8.63 -25.84 -10.95
N SER A 66 9.21 -26.03 -12.14
CA SER A 66 10.55 -25.53 -12.48
C SER A 66 10.65 -24.00 -12.44
N CYS A 67 9.57 -23.31 -12.78
CA CYS A 67 9.42 -21.87 -12.63
C CYS A 67 9.40 -21.47 -11.15
N CYS A 68 8.54 -22.12 -10.37
CA CYS A 68 8.36 -21.84 -8.94
C CYS A 68 9.65 -22.04 -8.13
N ARG A 69 10.51 -23.00 -8.51
CA ARG A 69 11.82 -23.20 -7.87
C ARG A 69 12.72 -21.96 -7.91
N LYS A 70 12.52 -21.05 -8.86
CA LYS A 70 13.26 -19.77 -8.94
C LYS A 70 12.91 -18.82 -7.80
N LEU A 71 11.78 -19.02 -7.13
CA LEU A 71 11.38 -18.22 -5.97
C LEU A 71 11.99 -18.72 -4.65
N LEU A 72 12.52 -19.95 -4.60
CA LEU A 72 13.06 -20.55 -3.36
C LEU A 72 14.12 -19.68 -2.65
N PRO A 73 15.09 -19.05 -3.35
CA PRO A 73 16.07 -18.16 -2.69
C PRO A 73 15.42 -16.92 -2.05
N PHE A 74 14.22 -16.57 -2.48
CA PHE A 74 13.43 -15.42 -2.03
C PHE A 74 12.34 -15.80 -1.03
N ALA A 75 12.26 -17.07 -0.61
CA ALA A 75 11.26 -17.55 0.35
C ALA A 75 11.31 -16.79 1.68
N GLN A 76 12.48 -16.32 2.07
CA GLN A 76 12.63 -15.42 3.21
C GLN A 76 11.69 -14.21 3.09
N TYR A 77 11.48 -13.63 1.91
CA TYR A 77 10.66 -12.44 1.75
C TYR A 77 9.14 -12.70 1.61
N TYR A 78 8.67 -13.95 1.69
CA TYR A 78 7.25 -14.25 1.48
C TYR A 78 6.33 -13.60 2.51
N ASP A 79 6.75 -13.51 3.77
CA ASP A 79 5.97 -12.83 4.81
C ASP A 79 5.70 -11.35 4.47
N CYS A 80 6.61 -10.73 3.71
CA CYS A 80 6.47 -9.34 3.26
C CYS A 80 5.31 -9.15 2.30
N LEU A 81 4.81 -10.20 1.63
CA LEU A 81 3.61 -10.11 0.78
C LEU A 81 2.32 -9.86 1.60
N SER A 82 2.39 -9.95 2.93
CA SER A 82 1.33 -9.50 3.83
C SER A 82 1.29 -7.97 3.99
N ASP A 83 2.41 -7.28 3.70
CA ASP A 83 2.44 -5.82 3.63
C ASP A 83 1.77 -5.37 2.33
N PRO A 84 0.70 -4.56 2.40
CA PRO A 84 -0.09 -4.20 1.23
C PRO A 84 0.68 -3.35 0.22
N ASP A 85 1.69 -2.60 0.64
CA ASP A 85 2.48 -1.77 -0.27
C ASP A 85 3.55 -2.61 -0.97
N TYR A 86 4.22 -3.52 -0.25
CA TYR A 86 5.11 -4.50 -0.89
C TYR A 86 4.36 -5.41 -1.85
N LYS A 87 3.16 -5.88 -1.49
CA LYS A 87 2.33 -6.69 -2.39
C LYS A 87 1.99 -5.94 -3.68
N LYS A 88 1.58 -4.66 -3.59
CA LYS A 88 1.33 -3.83 -4.78
C LYS A 88 2.56 -3.69 -5.67
N GLU A 89 3.74 -3.52 -5.09
CA GLU A 89 4.99 -3.45 -5.85
C GLU A 89 5.31 -4.78 -6.54
N ALA A 90 5.13 -5.90 -5.85
CA ALA A 90 5.28 -7.24 -6.42
C ALA A 90 4.26 -7.52 -7.54
N ASP A 91 3.00 -7.11 -7.37
CA ASP A 91 1.98 -7.19 -8.43
C ASP A 91 2.33 -6.29 -9.62
N ALA A 92 2.84 -5.08 -9.38
CA ALA A 92 3.29 -4.19 -10.44
C ALA A 92 4.48 -4.79 -11.23
N PHE A 93 5.40 -5.47 -10.54
CA PHE A 93 6.49 -6.19 -11.16
C PHE A 93 5.99 -7.35 -12.05
N LEU A 94 5.00 -8.12 -11.57
CA LEU A 94 4.41 -9.25 -12.31
C LEU A 94 3.38 -8.82 -13.37
N LYS A 95 3.02 -7.54 -13.42
CA LYS A 95 2.01 -7.01 -14.33
C LYS A 95 2.26 -7.42 -15.78
N GLY A 96 1.21 -7.96 -16.39
CA GLY A 96 1.23 -8.43 -17.78
C GLY A 96 1.69 -9.88 -17.95
N VAL A 97 2.17 -10.55 -16.90
CA VAL A 97 2.53 -11.99 -16.94
C VAL A 97 1.78 -12.83 -15.89
N SER A 98 1.57 -12.30 -14.68
CA SER A 98 0.87 -12.99 -13.58
C SER A 98 0.45 -11.99 -12.50
N SER A 99 -0.06 -12.47 -11.37
CA SER A 99 -0.31 -11.71 -10.14
C SER A 99 0.32 -12.41 -8.94
N VAL A 100 0.50 -11.68 -7.84
CA VAL A 100 0.99 -12.27 -6.59
C VAL A 100 0.07 -13.41 -6.13
N ASP A 101 -1.25 -13.23 -6.21
CA ASP A 101 -2.22 -14.24 -5.78
C ASP A 101 -2.14 -15.53 -6.64
N GLU A 102 -1.98 -15.40 -7.95
CA GLU A 102 -1.78 -16.54 -8.84
C GLU A 102 -0.48 -17.27 -8.52
N VAL A 103 0.62 -16.53 -8.34
CA VAL A 103 1.91 -17.12 -7.97
C VAL A 103 1.86 -17.81 -6.62
N GLN A 104 1.17 -17.23 -5.62
CA GLN A 104 0.99 -17.88 -4.33
C GLN A 104 0.21 -19.19 -4.46
N SER A 105 -0.87 -19.19 -5.25
CA SER A 105 -1.67 -20.38 -5.51
C SER A 105 -0.90 -21.48 -6.24
N GLU A 106 -0.09 -21.13 -7.24
CA GLU A 106 0.58 -22.12 -8.10
C GLU A 106 1.94 -22.58 -7.54
N CYS A 107 2.63 -21.72 -6.80
CA CYS A 107 4.00 -21.97 -6.35
C CYS A 107 4.16 -22.20 -4.85
N LEU A 108 3.23 -21.69 -4.03
CA LEU A 108 3.35 -21.69 -2.56
C LEU A 108 2.21 -22.45 -1.85
N ALA A 109 1.30 -23.07 -2.61
CA ALA A 109 0.25 -23.94 -2.07
C ALA A 109 0.80 -25.25 -1.50
#